data_AF-A0A5R9E0J4-F1
#
_entry.id   AF-A0A5R9E0J4-F1
#
_cell.length_a   1.000
_cell.length_b   1.000
_cell.length_c   1.000
_cell.angle_alpha   90.00
_cell.angle_beta   90.00
_cell.angle_gamma   90.00
#
_symmetry.space_group_name_H-M   'P 1'
#
loop_
_entity.id
_entity.type
_entity.pdbx_description
1 polymer ?
#
loop_
_entity_poly.entity_id
_entity_poly.type
_entity_poly.pdbx_seq_one_letter_code
_entity_poly.pdbx_strand_id
1 'polypeptide(L)'
;MTPAVEITGALFIDGGDGHEIRKGDRAGQIVYRREPRARFECLRCRTTEGPVSGPDDVREFVANVRADHQTRCHPAPTEHHQPRKAA
;
A
#
# COMPACT_ATOMS: atom_id res chain seq x y z
N MET A 1 -4.37 -30.47 -7.62
CA MET A 1 -3.37 -29.45 -7.99
C MET A 1 -3.65 -28.23 -7.13
N THR A 2 -2.73 -27.87 -6.24
CA THR A 2 -2.84 -26.65 -5.42
C THR A 2 -2.47 -25.45 -6.30
N PRO A 3 -3.25 -24.37 -6.33
CA PRO A 3 -2.88 -23.19 -7.09
C PRO A 3 -1.54 -22.65 -6.56
N ALA A 4 -0.64 -22.28 -7.47
CA ALA A 4 0.56 -21.56 -7.10
C ALA A 4 0.16 -20.19 -6.52
N VAL A 5 0.68 -19.84 -5.36
CA VAL A 5 0.49 -18.50 -4.78
C VAL A 5 1.43 -17.56 -5.49
N GLU A 6 0.88 -16.62 -6.25
CA GLU A 6 1.63 -15.55 -6.91
C GLU A 6 1.54 -14.26 -6.10
N ILE A 7 2.68 -13.63 -5.82
CA ILE A 7 2.74 -12.31 -5.18
C ILE A 7 2.62 -11.25 -6.28
N THR A 8 1.52 -10.51 -6.29
CA THR A 8 1.21 -9.53 -7.35
C THR A 8 1.48 -8.07 -6.95
N GLY A 9 1.78 -7.81 -5.68
CA GLY A 9 2.02 -6.48 -5.14
C GLY A 9 2.36 -6.50 -3.65
N ALA A 10 2.73 -5.33 -3.11
CA ALA A 10 3.07 -5.13 -1.72
C ALA A 10 2.35 -3.90 -1.15
N LEU A 11 1.66 -4.09 -0.02
CA LEU A 11 1.04 -3.01 0.74
C LEU A 11 1.92 -2.70 1.95
N PHE A 12 2.45 -1.49 2.01
CA PHE A 12 3.29 -1.01 3.10
C PHE A 12 2.45 -0.13 4.02
N ILE A 13 2.47 -0.44 5.32
CA ILE A 13 1.77 0.33 6.36
C ILE A 13 2.77 0.63 7.48
N ASP A 14 2.99 1.91 7.75
CA ASP A 14 3.66 2.41 8.94
C ASP A 14 2.59 2.89 9.92
N GLY A 15 2.58 2.32 11.13
CA GLY A 15 1.60 2.68 12.17
C GLY A 15 1.83 4.06 12.80
N GLY A 16 2.91 4.76 12.43
CA GLY A 16 3.29 6.03 13.03
C GLY A 16 3.78 5.85 14.47
N ASP A 17 3.77 6.94 15.22
CA ASP A 17 3.98 6.91 16.67
C ASP A 17 3.23 8.05 17.36
N GLY A 18 2.80 7.82 18.59
CA GLY A 18 1.98 8.74 19.35
C GLY A 18 1.69 8.25 20.74
N HIS A 19 0.82 8.96 21.44
CA HIS A 19 0.30 8.54 22.73
C HIS A 19 -1.19 8.87 22.85
N GLU A 20 -1.90 8.05 23.62
CA GLU A 20 -3.30 8.29 23.94
C GLU A 20 -3.42 9.29 25.10
N ILE A 21 -4.30 10.28 24.94
CA ILE A 21 -4.70 11.17 26.02
C ILE A 21 -5.53 10.35 27.02
N ARG A 22 -5.10 10.30 28.29
CA ARG A 22 -5.76 9.47 29.32
C ARG A 22 -6.76 10.21 30.20
N LYS A 23 -6.81 11.54 30.16
CA LYS A 23 -7.62 12.37 31.08
C LYS A 23 -8.19 13.62 30.40
N GLY A 24 -9.30 14.11 30.92
CA GLY A 24 -10.01 15.30 30.43
C GLY A 24 -10.92 15.00 29.23
N ASP A 25 -11.49 16.05 28.65
CA ASP A 25 -12.54 15.95 27.61
C ASP A 25 -12.08 15.29 26.30
N ARG A 26 -10.76 15.15 26.11
CA ARG A 26 -10.15 14.51 24.94
C ARG A 26 -9.59 13.11 25.25
N ALA A 27 -9.92 12.53 26.39
CA ALA A 27 -9.48 11.18 26.74
C ALA A 27 -9.89 10.17 25.65
N GLY A 28 -9.00 9.25 25.30
CA GLY A 28 -9.17 8.29 24.21
C GLY A 28 -8.64 8.76 22.84
N GLN A 29 -8.34 10.06 22.69
CA GLN A 29 -7.74 10.57 21.45
C GLN A 29 -6.23 10.25 21.40
N ILE A 30 -5.74 9.83 20.23
CA ILE A 30 -4.30 9.69 19.99
C ILE A 30 -3.72 11.01 19.50
N VAL A 31 -2.67 11.48 20.16
CA VAL A 31 -1.80 12.56 19.67
C VAL A 31 -0.61 11.93 18.98
N TYR A 32 -0.59 12.03 17.66
CA TYR A 32 0.51 11.53 16.83
C TYR A 32 1.70 12.50 16.89
N ARG A 33 2.88 11.95 17.14
CA ARG A 33 4.16 12.63 16.83
C ARG A 33 4.54 12.38 15.38
N ARG A 34 4.22 11.18 14.88
CA ARG A 34 4.33 10.79 13.48
C ARG A 34 3.05 10.09 13.09
N GLU A 35 2.36 10.63 12.11
CA GLU A 35 1.12 10.03 11.62
C GLU A 35 1.39 8.67 10.95
N PRO A 36 0.42 7.76 10.98
CA PRO A 36 0.48 6.53 10.21
C PRO A 36 0.51 6.85 8.71
N ARG A 37 1.15 6.00 7.93
CA ARG A 37 1.33 6.17 6.48
C ARG A 37 1.14 4.87 5.75
N ALA A 38 0.66 4.93 4.51
CA ALA A 38 0.54 3.75 3.67
C ALA A 38 0.86 4.05 2.21
N ARG A 39 1.37 3.04 1.52
CA ARG A 39 1.53 3.02 0.05
C ARG A 39 1.35 1.60 -0.47
N PHE A 40 0.97 1.48 -1.74
CA PHE A 40 0.84 0.19 -2.41
C PHE A 40 1.69 0.17 -3.67
N GLU A 41 2.43 -0.91 -3.87
CA GLU A 41 3.25 -1.15 -5.05
C GLU A 41 2.75 -2.40 -5.76
N CYS A 42 2.24 -2.25 -6.99
CA CYS A 42 1.79 -3.38 -7.78
C CYS A 42 2.91 -3.89 -8.69
N LEU A 43 3.26 -5.17 -8.56
CA LEU A 43 4.27 -5.80 -9.41
C LEU A 43 3.74 -6.11 -10.82
N ARG A 44 2.43 -6.28 -10.95
CA ARG A 44 1.77 -6.62 -12.23
C ARG A 44 1.66 -5.42 -13.18
N CYS A 45 1.11 -4.31 -12.70
CA CYS A 45 0.96 -3.09 -13.51
C CYS A 45 2.10 -2.08 -13.32
N ARG A 46 3.01 -2.33 -12.38
CA ARG A 46 4.14 -1.45 -12.02
C ARG A 46 3.73 -0.09 -11.45
N THR A 47 2.44 0.11 -11.16
CA THR A 47 1.93 1.34 -10.54
C THR A 47 2.24 1.37 -9.04
N THR A 48 2.53 2.56 -8.54
CA THR A 48 2.57 2.88 -7.11
C THR A 48 1.39 3.79 -6.77
N GLU A 49 0.60 3.44 -5.76
CA GLU A 49 -0.48 4.27 -5.23
C GLU A 49 -0.10 4.80 -3.83
N GLY A 50 -0.40 6.07 -3.58
CA GLY A 50 0.03 6.81 -2.38
C GLY A 50 1.35 7.56 -2.55
N PRO A 51 2.05 7.95 -1.46
CA PRO A 51 1.71 7.66 -0.07
C PRO A 51 0.55 8.50 0.46
N VAL A 52 -0.22 7.94 1.40
CA VAL A 52 -1.19 8.68 2.24
C VAL A 52 -0.68 8.79 3.67
N SER A 53 -1.15 9.80 4.42
CA SER A 53 -0.78 10.06 5.82
C SER A 53 -2.03 10.35 6.64
N GLY A 54 -2.08 9.89 7.89
CA GLY A 54 -3.21 10.08 8.78
C GLY A 54 -4.06 8.79 8.94
N PRO A 55 -4.66 8.57 10.11
CA PRO A 55 -5.29 7.29 10.45
C PRO A 55 -6.52 6.98 9.57
N ASP A 56 -7.36 7.97 9.30
CA ASP A 56 -8.56 7.80 8.48
C ASP A 56 -8.20 7.57 7.01
N ASP A 57 -7.32 8.39 6.44
CA ASP A 57 -6.84 8.25 5.07
C ASP A 57 -6.13 6.91 4.84
N VAL A 58 -5.30 6.45 5.81
CA VAL A 58 -4.66 5.13 5.74
C VAL A 58 -5.70 4.01 5.75
N ARG A 59 -6.70 4.09 6.62
CA ARG A 59 -7.77 3.09 6.69
C ARG A 59 -8.56 3.03 5.38
N GLU A 60 -8.94 4.18 4.85
CA GLU A 60 -9.68 4.27 3.58
C GLU A 60 -8.83 3.76 2.42
N PHE A 61 -7.57 4.19 2.33
CA PHE A 61 -6.63 3.74 1.30
C PHE A 61 -6.49 2.22 1.26
N VAL A 62 -6.32 1.58 2.43
CA VAL A 62 -6.18 0.13 2.52
C VAL A 62 -7.45 -0.58 2.05
N ALA A 63 -8.63 -0.05 2.40
CA ALA A 63 -9.90 -0.60 1.92
C ALA A 63 -10.03 -0.47 0.40
N ASN A 64 -9.74 0.71 -0.14
CA ASN A 64 -9.86 1.01 -1.57
C ASN A 64 -8.86 0.20 -2.41
N VAL A 65 -7.60 0.08 -1.98
CA VAL A 65 -6.61 -0.75 -2.71
C VAL A 65 -7.05 -2.21 -2.78
N ARG A 66 -7.60 -2.75 -1.69
CA ARG A 66 -8.06 -4.15 -1.64
C ARG A 66 -9.29 -4.39 -2.51
N ALA A 67 -10.22 -3.45 -2.55
CA ALA A 67 -11.46 -3.58 -3.32
C ALA A 67 -11.25 -3.26 -4.81
N ASP A 68 -10.55 -2.17 -5.11
CA ASP A 68 -10.67 -1.53 -6.41
C ASP A 68 -9.45 -1.71 -7.30
N HIS A 69 -8.25 -1.91 -6.74
CA HIS A 69 -7.04 -1.97 -7.57
C HIS A 69 -7.15 -3.04 -8.65
N GLN A 70 -7.77 -4.19 -8.32
CA GLN A 70 -7.97 -5.29 -9.26
C GLN A 70 -8.74 -4.87 -10.52
N THR A 71 -9.70 -3.94 -10.40
CA THR A 71 -10.52 -3.47 -11.52
C THR A 71 -9.75 -2.60 -12.51
N ARG A 72 -8.68 -1.94 -12.05
CA ARG A 72 -7.87 -0.98 -12.82
C ARG A 72 -6.46 -1.52 -13.12
N CYS A 73 -6.13 -2.71 -12.62
CA CYS A 73 -4.81 -3.31 -12.74
C CYS A 73 -4.62 -3.97 -14.11
N HIS A 74 -4.01 -3.23 -15.03
CA HIS A 74 -3.62 -3.75 -16.34
C HIS A 74 -2.12 -4.09 -16.37
N PRO A 75 -1.71 -5.27 -16.86
CA PRO A 75 -0.30 -5.65 -16.88
C PRO A 75 0.52 -4.62 -17.66
N ALA A 76 1.65 -4.22 -17.10
CA ALA A 76 2.59 -3.37 -17.82
C ALA A 76 3.09 -4.11 -19.07
N PRO A 77 3.40 -3.40 -20.17
CA PRO A 77 4.06 -4.03 -21.32
C PRO A 77 5.33 -4.71 -20.83
N THR A 78 5.42 -6.02 -21.05
CA THR A 78 6.68 -6.73 -20.84
C THR A 78 7.64 -6.22 -21.90
N GLU A 79 8.65 -5.46 -21.49
CA GLU A 79 9.78 -5.18 -22.37
C GLU A 79 10.41 -6.52 -22.74
N HIS A 80 10.21 -6.96 -23.98
CA HIS A 80 10.87 -8.13 -24.52
C HIS A 80 12.38 -7.87 -24.50
N HIS A 81 13.05 -8.36 -23.46
CA HIS A 81 14.50 -8.37 -23.37
C HIS A 81 15.03 -9.31 -24.46
N GLN A 82 15.31 -8.77 -25.64
CA GLN A 82 15.93 -9.53 -26.71
C GLN A 82 17.39 -9.81 -26.30
N PRO A 83 17.80 -11.08 -26.16
CA PRO A 83 19.17 -11.38 -25.78
C PRO A 83 20.10 -10.83 -26.87
N ARG A 84 21.08 -10.01 -26.46
CA ARG A 84 22.17 -9.58 -27.36
C ARG A 84 22.86 -10.85 -27.87
N LYS A 85 22.74 -11.13 -29.17
CA LYS A 85 23.54 -12.16 -29.82
C LYS A 85 25.01 -11.79 -29.61
N ALA A 86 25.76 -12.65 -28.93
CA ALA A 86 27.22 -12.59 -28.93
C ALA A 86 27.69 -12.91 -30.36
N ALA A 87 28.56 -12.04 -30.89
CA ALA A 87 29.20 -12.19 -32.19
C ALA A 87 30.43 -13.11 -32.09
#